data_AF-A0A2H0X9I5-F1
#
_entry.id   AF-A0A2H0X9I5-F1
#
_cell.length_a   1.000
_cell.length_b   1.000
_cell.length_c   1.000
_cell.angle_alpha   90.00
_cell.angle_beta   90.00
_cell.angle_gamma   90.00
#
_symmetry.space_group_name_H-M   'P 1'
#
loop_
_entity.id
_entity.type
_entity.pdbx_description
1 polymer ?
#
loop_
_entity_poly.entity_id
_entity_poly.type
_entity_poly.pdbx_seq_one_letter_code
_entity_poly.pdbx_strand_id
1 'polypeptide(L)'
;MFTTTREIINSNKLVPAFNFSTPEVARAIVSACAELNAPVILQTSEKEAEFLAYEIAGAVARHYGNSFNTSVSLQLDHLKDLESVDNVDLGAFGYSSVMLDLEGSSFEDSISQILRFKKTHPTLLIEANLEYFDRASEYTEKSGIDLLAPEIHNFVEIDSLANVAETTMVPLVLHGCSKKTDEEIKEAVKLGIRKVNFNTELRFSWLEAIRKKLSSGEDLVKPYDLLALSEESVKSVLINKLKILGF
;
A
#
# COMPACT_ATOMS: atom_id res chain seq x y z
N MET A 1 3.62 3.80 -16.64
CA MET A 1 3.57 2.40 -17.10
C MET A 1 3.05 1.51 -15.98
N PHE A 2 2.03 0.68 -16.27
CA PHE A 2 1.61 -0.36 -15.33
C PHE A 2 2.62 -1.52 -15.33
N THR A 3 3.07 -1.94 -14.16
CA THR A 3 4.14 -2.92 -13.94
C THR A 3 3.90 -3.73 -12.65
N THR A 4 4.80 -4.64 -12.30
CA THR A 4 4.77 -5.44 -11.08
C THR A 4 5.43 -4.73 -9.91
N THR A 5 5.01 -5.07 -8.69
CA THR A 5 5.64 -4.59 -7.45
C THR A 5 7.12 -4.96 -7.42
N ARG A 6 7.52 -6.12 -7.96
CA ARG A 6 8.92 -6.57 -8.07
C ARG A 6 9.78 -5.57 -8.84
N GLU A 7 9.32 -5.09 -9.99
CA GLU A 7 10.06 -4.11 -10.79
C GLU A 7 10.21 -2.75 -10.08
N ILE A 8 9.22 -2.36 -9.28
CA ILE A 8 9.25 -1.11 -8.53
C ILE A 8 10.25 -1.22 -7.35
N ILE A 9 10.17 -2.27 -6.54
CA ILE A 9 10.97 -2.42 -5.31
C ILE A 9 12.42 -2.87 -5.56
N ASN A 10 12.72 -3.57 -6.66
CA ASN A 10 14.07 -4.07 -6.99
C ASN A 10 15.13 -2.97 -7.15
N SER A 11 14.71 -1.70 -7.20
CA SER A 11 15.60 -0.55 -7.24
C SER A 11 16.11 -0.10 -5.87
N ASN A 12 15.71 -0.76 -4.77
CA ASN A 12 15.90 -0.33 -3.38
C ASN A 12 15.47 1.13 -3.15
N LYS A 13 14.54 1.61 -3.98
CA LYS A 13 13.98 2.96 -3.89
C LYS A 13 12.83 2.95 -2.92
N LEU A 14 12.62 4.09 -2.29
CA LEU A 14 11.42 4.38 -1.53
C LEU A 14 10.20 4.41 -2.47
N VAL A 15 9.10 3.82 -2.04
CA VAL A 15 7.87 3.71 -2.81
C VAL A 15 6.68 4.01 -1.90
N PRO A 16 5.88 5.04 -2.19
CA PRO A 16 4.62 5.24 -1.51
C PRO A 16 3.59 4.19 -1.94
N ALA A 17 2.75 3.79 -1.01
CA ALA A 17 1.62 2.91 -1.25
C ALA A 17 0.33 3.56 -0.74
N PHE A 18 -0.70 3.58 -1.58
CA PHE A 18 -1.94 4.29 -1.29
C PHE A 18 -3.14 3.42 -1.61
N ASN A 19 -4.08 3.33 -0.67
CA ASN A 19 -5.34 2.64 -0.91
C ASN A 19 -6.29 3.49 -1.76
N PHE A 20 -7.10 2.82 -2.58
CA PHE A 20 -8.21 3.43 -3.28
C PHE A 20 -9.45 2.53 -3.21
N SER A 21 -10.62 3.16 -3.23
CA SER A 21 -11.92 2.47 -3.29
C SER A 21 -12.79 2.94 -4.46
N THR A 22 -12.31 3.91 -5.23
CA THR A 22 -13.01 4.50 -6.36
C THR A 22 -12.02 4.94 -7.46
N PRO A 23 -12.45 5.00 -8.74
CA PRO A 23 -11.56 5.39 -9.84
C PRO A 23 -11.01 6.81 -9.74
N GLU A 24 -11.74 7.78 -9.19
CA GLU A 24 -11.25 9.15 -9.05
C GLU A 24 -10.12 9.26 -8.01
N VAL A 25 -10.18 8.47 -6.93
CA VAL A 25 -9.09 8.41 -5.95
C VAL A 25 -7.85 7.76 -6.56
N ALA A 26 -8.01 6.67 -7.32
CA ALA A 26 -6.91 6.06 -8.07
C ALA A 26 -6.27 7.05 -9.05
N ARG A 27 -7.09 7.84 -9.77
CA ARG A 27 -6.61 8.90 -10.66
C ARG A 27 -5.82 9.96 -9.91
N ALA A 28 -6.34 10.42 -8.77
CA ALA A 28 -5.67 11.40 -7.91
C ALA A 28 -4.28 10.92 -7.50
N ILE A 29 -4.19 9.66 -7.03
CA ILE A 29 -2.95 9.00 -6.60
C ILE A 29 -1.93 8.98 -7.74
N VAL A 30 -2.30 8.39 -8.88
CA VAL A 30 -1.37 8.21 -10.00
C VAL A 30 -0.97 9.57 -10.60
N SER A 31 -1.89 10.53 -10.68
CA SER A 31 -1.59 11.89 -11.16
C SER A 31 -0.62 12.63 -10.22
N ALA A 32 -0.80 12.57 -8.90
CA ALA A 32 0.11 13.18 -7.93
C ALA A 32 1.51 12.57 -8.02
N CYS A 33 1.59 11.24 -8.11
CA CYS A 33 2.85 10.52 -8.21
C CYS A 33 3.57 10.85 -9.52
N ALA A 34 2.84 10.95 -10.64
CA ALA A 34 3.42 11.36 -11.93
C ALA A 34 3.94 12.80 -11.92
N GLU A 35 3.28 13.71 -11.22
CA GLU A 35 3.72 15.11 -11.08
C GLU A 35 5.07 15.24 -10.37
N LEU A 36 5.34 14.34 -9.41
CA LEU A 36 6.58 14.31 -8.63
C LEU A 36 7.56 13.20 -9.05
N ASN A 37 7.32 12.56 -10.20
CA ASN A 37 8.12 11.44 -10.71
C ASN A 37 8.32 10.29 -9.68
N ALA A 38 7.34 10.10 -8.80
CA ALA A 38 7.33 9.05 -7.80
C ALA A 38 6.68 7.78 -8.38
N PRO A 39 7.28 6.57 -8.26
CA PRO A 39 6.56 5.33 -8.51
C PRO A 39 5.48 5.15 -7.43
N VAL A 40 4.52 4.26 -7.66
CA VAL A 40 3.46 4.01 -6.67
C VAL A 40 2.95 2.58 -6.70
N ILE A 41 2.67 2.05 -5.51
CA ILE A 41 1.88 0.84 -5.33
C ILE A 41 0.45 1.28 -5.02
N LEU A 42 -0.48 1.07 -5.95
CA LEU A 42 -1.90 1.16 -5.64
C LEU A 42 -2.30 -0.02 -4.77
N GLN A 43 -3.14 0.22 -3.79
CA GLN A 43 -3.61 -0.79 -2.85
C GLN A 43 -5.13 -0.86 -2.81
N THR A 44 -5.65 -2.05 -2.60
CA THR A 44 -7.03 -2.26 -2.13
C THR A 44 -6.97 -3.17 -0.92
N SER A 45 -7.63 -2.82 0.18
CA SER A 45 -7.98 -3.81 1.21
C SER A 45 -8.94 -4.86 0.64
N GLU A 46 -9.12 -6.00 1.32
CA GLU A 46 -10.11 -7.02 0.93
C GLU A 46 -11.49 -6.39 0.69
N LYS A 47 -11.96 -5.56 1.62
CA LYS A 47 -13.27 -4.89 1.51
C LYS A 47 -13.35 -3.92 0.34
N GLU A 48 -12.26 -3.24 0.01
CA GLU A 48 -12.22 -2.33 -1.15
C GLU A 48 -12.22 -3.12 -2.46
N ALA A 49 -11.49 -4.23 -2.51
CA ALA A 49 -11.46 -5.12 -3.66
C ALA A 49 -12.81 -5.81 -3.88
N GLU A 50 -13.48 -6.27 -2.81
CA GLU A 50 -14.84 -6.81 -2.87
C GLU A 50 -15.86 -5.77 -3.30
N PHE A 51 -15.76 -4.54 -2.78
CA PHE A 51 -16.65 -3.44 -3.16
C PHE A 51 -16.50 -3.05 -4.63
N LEU A 52 -15.26 -2.98 -5.14
CA LEU A 52 -14.97 -2.66 -6.53
C LEU A 52 -15.18 -3.85 -7.49
N ALA A 53 -15.05 -5.08 -6.99
CA ALA A 53 -14.60 -6.28 -7.69
C ALA A 53 -13.10 -6.23 -8.09
N TYR A 54 -12.38 -7.32 -7.83
CA TYR A 54 -10.93 -7.45 -8.02
C TYR A 54 -10.50 -7.09 -9.46
N GLU A 55 -11.25 -7.56 -10.46
CA GLU A 55 -11.00 -7.31 -11.87
C GLU A 55 -11.18 -5.84 -12.26
N ILE A 56 -12.09 -5.13 -11.60
CA ILE A 56 -12.32 -3.71 -11.84
C ILE A 56 -11.22 -2.87 -11.18
N ALA A 57 -10.83 -3.20 -9.95
CA ALA A 57 -9.66 -2.59 -9.30
C ALA A 57 -8.41 -2.75 -10.18
N GLY A 58 -8.21 -3.95 -10.71
CA GLY A 58 -7.20 -4.30 -11.71
C GLY A 58 -7.25 -3.44 -12.97
N ALA A 59 -8.42 -3.33 -13.59
CA ALA A 59 -8.63 -2.54 -14.80
C ALA A 59 -8.36 -1.04 -14.56
N VAL A 60 -8.81 -0.50 -13.42
CA VAL A 60 -8.57 0.89 -13.01
C VAL A 60 -7.08 1.16 -12.83
N ALA A 61 -6.38 0.31 -12.08
CA ALA A 61 -4.94 0.44 -11.84
C ALA A 61 -4.15 0.37 -13.15
N ARG A 62 -4.49 -0.57 -14.03
CA ARG A 62 -3.85 -0.73 -15.34
C ARG A 62 -4.10 0.46 -16.26
N HIS A 63 -5.34 0.96 -16.30
CA HIS A 63 -5.68 2.13 -17.11
C HIS A 63 -4.84 3.33 -16.69
N TYR A 64 -4.88 3.72 -15.41
CA TYR A 64 -4.12 4.89 -14.95
C TYR A 64 -2.62 4.67 -15.00
N GLY A 65 -2.14 3.46 -14.71
CA GLY A 65 -0.73 3.11 -14.89
C GLY A 65 -0.22 3.32 -16.31
N ASN A 66 -1.08 3.17 -17.33
CA ASN A 66 -0.71 3.40 -18.72
C ASN A 66 -1.02 4.81 -19.23
N SER A 67 -1.89 5.56 -18.55
CA SER A 67 -2.26 6.93 -18.91
C SER A 67 -1.28 7.98 -18.37
N PHE A 68 -0.48 7.65 -17.35
CA PHE A 68 0.45 8.59 -16.71
C PHE A 68 1.92 8.13 -16.81
N ASN A 69 2.83 9.10 -16.82
CA ASN A 69 4.28 8.88 -16.89
C ASN A 69 4.89 8.54 -15.52
N THR A 70 4.39 7.51 -14.86
CA THR A 70 4.99 6.93 -13.64
C THR A 70 4.78 5.42 -13.59
N SER A 71 5.63 4.71 -12.85
CA SER A 71 5.48 3.27 -12.61
C SER A 71 4.40 3.01 -11.57
N VAL A 72 3.43 2.16 -11.93
CA VAL A 72 2.30 1.79 -11.07
C VAL A 72 2.21 0.28 -10.96
N SER A 73 2.12 -0.26 -9.74
CA SER A 73 1.71 -1.65 -9.50
C SER A 73 0.45 -1.71 -8.64
N LEU A 74 -0.10 -2.91 -8.45
CA LEU A 74 -1.27 -3.17 -7.63
C LEU A 74 -1.00 -4.25 -6.58
N GLN A 75 -1.45 -3.99 -5.35
CA GLN A 75 -1.33 -4.86 -4.19
C GLN A 75 -2.67 -5.06 -3.46
N LEU A 76 -2.95 -6.30 -3.03
CA LEU A 76 -4.03 -6.60 -2.10
C LEU A 76 -3.50 -6.41 -0.68
N ASP A 77 -4.14 -5.55 0.10
CA ASP A 77 -3.66 -5.07 1.38
C ASP A 77 -4.42 -5.74 2.53
N HIS A 78 -3.70 -6.20 3.55
CA HIS A 78 -4.27 -6.85 4.75
C HIS A 78 -5.25 -8.00 4.46
N LEU A 79 -4.82 -9.00 3.67
CA LEU A 79 -5.54 -10.24 3.48
C LEU A 79 -5.49 -11.07 4.78
N LYS A 80 -6.63 -11.19 5.46
CA LYS A 80 -6.77 -11.95 6.73
C LYS A 80 -7.21 -13.38 6.49
N ASP A 81 -8.25 -13.57 5.67
CA ASP A 81 -8.72 -14.89 5.29
C ASP A 81 -7.99 -15.35 4.02
N LEU A 82 -6.88 -16.05 4.20
CA LEU A 82 -6.03 -16.46 3.08
C LEU A 82 -6.75 -17.33 2.05
N GLU A 83 -7.78 -18.08 2.46
CA GLU A 83 -8.54 -18.99 1.59
C GLU A 83 -9.61 -18.23 0.78
N SER A 84 -9.93 -16.98 1.14
CA SER A 84 -10.94 -16.17 0.45
C SER A 84 -10.57 -15.89 -1.02
N VAL A 85 -9.27 -15.95 -1.34
CA VAL A 85 -8.73 -15.70 -2.67
C VAL A 85 -8.22 -16.96 -3.38
N ASP A 86 -8.36 -18.16 -2.80
CA ASP A 86 -7.87 -19.43 -3.43
C ASP A 86 -8.49 -19.66 -4.82
N ASN A 87 -9.73 -19.19 -5.04
CA ASN A 87 -10.44 -19.28 -6.31
C ASN A 87 -10.44 -17.97 -7.12
N VAL A 88 -9.61 -16.99 -6.74
CA VAL A 88 -9.51 -15.69 -7.38
C VAL A 88 -8.14 -15.58 -8.05
N ASP A 89 -8.11 -15.40 -9.37
CA ASP A 89 -6.87 -15.17 -10.11
C ASP A 89 -6.45 -13.69 -10.00
N LEU A 90 -5.96 -13.33 -8.82
CA LEU A 90 -5.43 -12.00 -8.52
C LEU A 90 -4.39 -11.55 -9.56
N GLY A 91 -3.54 -12.47 -10.01
CA GLY A 91 -2.51 -12.22 -11.02
C GLY A 91 -3.10 -11.81 -12.37
N ALA A 92 -4.12 -12.52 -12.85
CA ALA A 92 -4.85 -12.16 -14.07
C ALA A 92 -5.52 -10.78 -13.97
N PHE A 93 -5.99 -10.41 -12.78
CA PHE A 93 -6.55 -9.09 -12.51
C PHE A 93 -5.48 -8.00 -12.36
N GLY A 94 -4.20 -8.37 -12.29
CA GLY A 94 -3.09 -7.42 -12.27
C GLY A 94 -2.53 -7.11 -10.88
N TYR A 95 -3.04 -7.78 -9.83
CA TYR A 95 -2.34 -7.80 -8.56
C TYR A 95 -1.00 -8.53 -8.74
N SER A 96 0.06 -7.92 -8.22
CA SER A 96 1.41 -8.50 -8.30
C SER A 96 2.05 -8.71 -6.93
N SER A 97 1.36 -8.27 -5.88
CA SER A 97 1.73 -8.50 -4.50
C SER A 97 0.49 -8.59 -3.61
N VAL A 98 0.66 -9.22 -2.45
CA VAL A 98 -0.34 -9.27 -1.38
C VAL A 98 0.35 -9.04 -0.05
N MET A 99 -0.31 -8.32 0.85
CA MET A 99 0.07 -8.25 2.26
C MET A 99 -0.82 -9.20 3.06
N LEU A 100 -0.21 -10.22 3.65
CA LEU A 100 -0.88 -11.15 4.55
C LEU A 100 -0.89 -10.56 5.95
N ASP A 101 -2.08 -10.42 6.52
CA ASP A 101 -2.28 -9.95 7.87
C ASP A 101 -2.37 -11.16 8.80
N LEU A 102 -1.24 -11.50 9.42
CA LEU A 102 -1.06 -12.68 10.27
C LEU A 102 -0.96 -12.29 11.76
N GLU A 103 -1.43 -11.10 12.12
CA GLU A 103 -1.47 -10.61 13.51
C GLU A 103 -2.09 -11.66 14.44
N GLY A 104 -1.41 -11.95 15.56
CA GLY A 104 -1.84 -12.95 16.53
C GLY A 104 -1.55 -14.41 16.17
N SER A 105 -0.93 -14.69 15.01
CA SER A 105 -0.39 -16.02 14.70
C SER A 105 0.94 -16.25 15.43
N SER A 106 1.21 -17.50 15.82
CA SER A 106 2.55 -17.84 16.33
C SER A 106 3.62 -17.72 15.23
N PHE A 107 4.88 -17.61 15.63
CA PHE A 107 6.02 -17.57 14.69
C PHE A 107 5.99 -18.73 13.69
N GLU A 108 5.77 -19.97 14.16
CA GLU A 108 5.77 -21.16 13.31
C GLU A 108 4.47 -21.27 12.47
N ASP A 109 3.34 -20.84 13.02
CA ASP A 109 2.05 -20.86 12.30
C ASP A 109 2.04 -19.84 11.17
N SER A 110 2.57 -18.63 11.40
CA SER A 110 2.65 -17.59 10.36
C SER A 110 3.56 -18.02 9.20
N ILE A 111 4.73 -18.62 9.48
CA ILE A 111 5.60 -19.21 8.45
C ILE A 111 4.84 -20.29 7.66
N SER A 112 4.14 -21.19 8.36
CA SER A 112 3.38 -22.28 7.73
C SER A 112 2.28 -21.75 6.81
N GLN A 113 1.56 -20.71 7.24
CA GLN A 113 0.55 -20.03 6.45
C GLN A 113 1.12 -19.35 5.20
N ILE A 114 2.25 -18.63 5.34
CA ILE A 114 2.96 -18.02 4.21
C ILE A 114 3.38 -19.07 3.19
N LEU A 115 4.02 -20.16 3.62
CA LEU A 115 4.48 -21.22 2.72
C LEU A 115 3.32 -21.89 1.98
N ARG A 116 2.18 -22.10 2.65
CA ARG A 116 0.96 -22.60 2.01
C ARG A 116 0.45 -21.61 0.97
N PHE A 117 0.34 -20.32 1.31
CA PHE A 117 -0.14 -19.29 0.41
C PHE A 117 0.75 -19.17 -0.84
N LYS A 118 2.07 -19.19 -0.68
CA LYS A 118 3.04 -19.19 -1.81
C LYS A 118 2.83 -20.35 -2.77
N LYS A 119 2.47 -21.52 -2.24
CA LYS A 119 2.23 -22.71 -3.05
C LYS A 119 0.98 -22.55 -3.92
N THR A 120 -0.06 -21.91 -3.39
CA THR A 120 -1.30 -21.63 -4.14
C THR A 120 -1.14 -20.46 -5.11
N HIS A 121 -0.39 -19.42 -4.72
CA HIS A 121 -0.20 -18.18 -5.48
C HIS A 121 1.28 -17.89 -5.79
N PRO A 122 1.96 -18.75 -6.58
CA PRO A 122 3.42 -18.69 -6.75
C PRO A 122 3.94 -17.47 -7.50
N THR A 123 3.06 -16.69 -8.13
CA THR A 123 3.42 -15.51 -8.93
C THR A 123 3.32 -14.19 -8.15
N LEU A 124 2.65 -14.19 -6.99
CA LEU A 124 2.49 -12.98 -6.17
C LEU A 124 3.69 -12.80 -5.25
N LEU A 125 4.13 -11.54 -5.11
CA LEU A 125 5.01 -11.20 -3.99
C LEU A 125 4.23 -11.21 -2.69
N ILE A 126 4.91 -11.57 -1.61
CA ILE A 126 4.31 -11.58 -0.28
C ILE A 126 4.96 -10.53 0.61
N GLU A 127 4.12 -9.66 1.14
CA GLU A 127 4.39 -8.82 2.31
C GLU A 127 3.75 -9.49 3.53
N ALA A 128 4.41 -9.50 4.68
CA ALA A 128 3.83 -10.00 5.93
C ALA A 128 4.28 -9.15 7.13
N ASN A 129 3.43 -9.09 8.15
CA ASN A 129 3.74 -8.40 9.40
C ASN A 129 4.79 -9.18 10.24
N LEU A 130 5.54 -8.45 11.06
CA LEU A 130 6.51 -9.02 12.00
C LEU A 130 6.31 -8.45 13.40
N GLU A 131 6.04 -9.35 14.34
CA GLU A 131 5.97 -9.05 15.78
C GLU A 131 7.34 -9.26 16.48
N TYR A 132 8.26 -10.05 15.90
CA TYR A 132 9.50 -10.52 16.55
C TYR A 132 10.77 -9.92 15.92
N PHE A 133 11.17 -8.71 16.33
CA PHE A 133 12.30 -7.96 15.74
C PHE A 133 13.65 -8.70 15.84
N ASP A 134 13.90 -9.40 16.94
CA ASP A 134 15.13 -10.17 17.18
C ASP A 134 15.26 -11.40 16.27
N ARG A 135 14.14 -11.89 15.75
CA ARG A 135 14.07 -13.06 14.86
C ARG A 135 13.75 -12.69 13.41
N ALA A 136 13.85 -11.41 13.04
CA ALA A 136 13.49 -10.92 11.71
C ALA A 136 14.25 -11.65 10.59
N SER A 137 15.56 -11.87 10.75
CA SER A 137 16.39 -12.60 9.77
C SER A 137 15.93 -14.04 9.61
N GLU A 138 15.68 -14.75 10.72
CA GLU A 138 15.19 -16.12 10.70
C GLU A 138 13.79 -16.20 10.06
N TYR A 139 12.92 -15.24 10.40
CA TYR A 139 11.56 -15.16 9.89
C TYR A 139 11.54 -15.01 8.37
N THR A 140 12.31 -14.06 7.85
CA THR A 140 12.39 -13.78 6.40
C THR A 140 13.03 -14.94 5.64
N GLU A 141 14.07 -15.58 6.18
CA GLU A 141 14.69 -16.77 5.57
C GLU A 141 13.72 -17.95 5.50
N LYS A 142 13.04 -18.28 6.61
CA LYS A 142 12.15 -19.44 6.68
C LYS A 142 10.84 -19.27 5.92
N SER A 143 10.24 -18.08 5.99
CA SER A 143 8.97 -17.79 5.29
C SER A 143 9.19 -17.50 3.79
N GLY A 144 10.35 -16.95 3.44
CA GLY A 144 10.66 -16.50 2.09
C GLY A 144 9.77 -15.36 1.60
N ILE A 145 9.21 -14.54 2.48
CA ILE A 145 8.49 -13.32 2.08
C ILE A 145 9.39 -12.36 1.29
N ASP A 146 8.77 -11.53 0.45
CA ASP A 146 9.46 -10.57 -0.42
C ASP A 146 9.54 -9.17 0.21
N LEU A 147 8.63 -8.84 1.13
CA LEU A 147 8.63 -7.60 1.92
C LEU A 147 8.28 -7.91 3.38
N LEU A 148 8.85 -7.13 4.29
CA LEU A 148 8.62 -7.28 5.73
C LEU A 148 7.97 -6.01 6.27
N ALA A 149 6.88 -6.15 7.02
CA ALA A 149 6.21 -5.05 7.71
C ALA A 149 6.41 -5.17 9.24
N PRO A 150 7.49 -4.62 9.81
CA PRO A 150 7.67 -4.61 11.27
C PRO A 150 6.53 -3.84 11.94
N GLU A 151 5.98 -4.39 13.01
CA GLU A 151 4.97 -3.71 13.80
C GLU A 151 5.61 -2.67 14.70
N ILE A 152 5.48 -1.40 14.31
CA ILE A 152 6.03 -0.26 15.04
C ILE A 152 4.89 0.47 15.74
N HIS A 153 4.74 0.16 17.03
CA HIS A 153 3.78 0.75 17.94
C HIS A 153 4.31 2.01 18.61
N ASN A 154 5.62 2.07 18.90
CA ASN A 154 6.27 3.22 19.54
C ASN A 154 7.64 3.57 18.92
N PHE A 155 8.08 4.81 19.09
CA PHE A 155 9.33 5.31 18.49
C PHE A 155 10.60 4.57 18.95
N VAL A 156 10.60 3.91 20.11
CA VAL A 156 11.73 3.09 20.59
C VAL A 156 12.00 1.89 19.67
N GLU A 157 10.96 1.40 18.96
CA GLU A 157 11.08 0.28 18.01
C GLU A 157 11.66 0.74 16.66
N ILE A 158 11.69 2.05 16.39
CA ILE A 158 12.28 2.62 15.17
C ILE A 158 13.80 2.48 15.17
N ASP A 159 14.46 2.62 16.32
CA ASP A 159 15.91 2.41 16.42
C ASP A 159 16.33 0.97 16.04
N SER A 160 15.43 0.00 16.28
CA SER A 160 15.63 -1.39 15.89
C SER A 160 15.47 -1.61 14.37
N LEU A 161 14.86 -0.68 13.63
CA LEU A 161 14.66 -0.84 12.18
C LEU A 161 15.97 -0.93 11.41
N ALA A 162 17.00 -0.17 11.80
CA ALA A 162 18.29 -0.24 11.12
C ALA A 162 18.88 -1.66 11.20
N ASN A 163 18.79 -2.28 12.37
CA ASN A 163 19.23 -3.66 12.57
C ASN A 163 18.36 -4.66 11.79
N VAL A 164 17.03 -4.47 11.78
CA VAL A 164 16.14 -5.31 10.97
C VAL A 164 16.45 -5.16 9.49
N ALA A 165 16.65 -3.94 8.97
CA ALA A 165 16.96 -3.68 7.57
C ALA A 165 18.32 -4.26 7.16
N GLU A 166 19.30 -4.25 8.05
CA GLU A 166 20.62 -4.84 7.80
C GLU A 166 20.58 -6.36 7.78
N THR A 167 19.76 -6.97 8.65
CA THR A 167 19.70 -8.43 8.82
C THR A 167 18.69 -9.11 7.88
N THR A 168 17.62 -8.42 7.51
CA THR A 168 16.59 -8.91 6.62
C THR A 168 16.82 -8.32 5.23
N MET A 169 17.38 -9.12 4.32
CA MET A 169 17.70 -8.68 2.95
C MET A 169 16.45 -8.41 2.07
N VAL A 170 15.31 -8.06 2.68
CA VAL A 170 14.04 -7.72 2.04
C VAL A 170 13.66 -6.28 2.37
N PRO A 171 12.99 -5.55 1.45
CA PRO A 171 12.51 -4.20 1.71
C PRO A 171 11.56 -4.15 2.92
N LEU A 172 11.77 -3.16 3.79
CA LEU A 172 10.89 -2.91 4.94
C LEU A 172 9.71 -2.01 4.58
N VAL A 173 8.56 -2.27 5.19
CA VAL A 173 7.30 -1.57 4.96
C VAL A 173 6.82 -0.88 6.23
N LEU A 174 6.48 0.40 6.11
CA LEU A 174 5.90 1.19 7.19
C LEU A 174 4.38 1.30 7.03
N HIS A 175 3.68 0.75 8.00
CA HIS A 175 2.22 0.84 8.14
C HIS A 175 1.80 1.89 9.17
N GLY A 176 0.51 2.22 9.16
CA GLY A 176 -0.11 3.04 10.21
C GLY A 176 0.43 4.48 10.29
N CYS A 177 0.85 5.05 9.16
CA CYS A 177 1.45 6.39 9.10
C CYS A 177 0.55 7.50 9.64
N SER A 178 -0.78 7.32 9.65
CA SER A 178 -1.71 8.32 10.19
C SER A 178 -1.59 8.55 11.70
N LYS A 179 -0.87 7.67 12.42
CA LYS A 179 -0.58 7.81 13.85
C LYS A 179 0.85 8.30 14.10
N LYS A 180 1.59 8.65 13.04
CA LYS A 180 3.00 9.06 13.08
C LYS A 180 3.14 10.48 12.54
N THR A 181 4.03 11.26 13.11
CA THR A 181 4.42 12.58 12.63
C THR A 181 5.28 12.47 11.36
N ASP A 182 5.39 13.58 10.62
CA ASP A 182 6.20 13.64 9.40
C ASP A 182 7.68 13.37 9.71
N GLU A 183 8.18 13.83 10.86
CA GLU A 183 9.53 13.56 11.35
C GLU A 183 9.77 12.08 11.60
N GLU A 184 8.81 11.38 12.21
CA GLU A 184 8.91 9.94 12.48
C GLU A 184 8.92 9.12 11.19
N ILE A 185 8.08 9.50 10.21
CA ILE A 185 8.06 8.86 8.89
C ILE A 185 9.41 9.05 8.18
N LYS A 186 9.93 10.28 8.16
CA LYS A 186 11.24 10.58 7.56
C LYS A 186 12.37 9.79 8.22
N GLU A 187 12.33 9.65 9.55
CA GLU A 187 13.34 8.90 10.29
C GLU A 187 13.27 7.41 9.96
N ALA A 188 12.08 6.81 9.93
CA ALA A 188 11.91 5.41 9.55
C ALA A 188 12.43 5.13 8.12
N VAL A 189 12.22 6.06 7.18
CA VAL A 189 12.78 5.97 5.81
C VAL A 189 14.31 5.95 5.82
N LYS A 190 14.96 6.81 6.62
CA LYS A 190 16.42 6.80 6.78
C LYS A 190 16.93 5.48 7.33
N LEU A 191 16.17 4.87 8.23
CA LEU A 191 16.55 3.62 8.93
C LEU A 191 16.26 2.35 8.14
N GLY A 192 15.72 2.45 6.92
CA GLY A 192 15.62 1.30 6.01
C GLY A 192 14.23 1.01 5.46
N ILE A 193 13.19 1.76 5.86
CA ILE A 193 11.88 1.65 5.23
C ILE A 193 11.98 2.00 3.73
N ARG A 194 11.35 1.16 2.90
CA ARG A 194 11.30 1.30 1.43
C ARG A 194 9.89 1.31 0.86
N LYS A 195 8.88 0.89 1.61
CA LYS A 195 7.47 1.08 1.26
C LYS A 195 6.74 1.80 2.38
N VAL A 196 5.92 2.80 2.08
CA VAL A 196 5.19 3.59 3.10
C VAL A 196 3.71 3.65 2.75
N ASN A 197 2.86 3.11 3.62
CA ASN A 197 1.42 3.03 3.37
C ASN A 197 0.68 4.25 3.92
N PHE A 198 -0.22 4.83 3.12
CA PHE A 198 -1.15 5.88 3.54
C PHE A 198 -2.58 5.57 3.08
N ASN A 199 -3.55 5.81 3.97
CA ASN A 199 -4.97 5.58 3.67
C ASN A 199 -5.88 6.60 4.36
N THR A 200 -5.87 6.58 5.69
CA THR A 200 -6.81 7.32 6.55
C THR A 200 -6.96 8.79 6.18
N GLU A 201 -5.86 9.49 5.93
CA GLU A 201 -5.88 10.92 5.60
C GLU A 201 -6.51 11.21 4.22
N LEU A 202 -6.38 10.29 3.27
CA LEU A 202 -7.00 10.41 1.95
C LEU A 202 -8.52 10.29 2.10
N ARG A 203 -9.00 9.35 2.91
CA ARG A 203 -10.43 9.18 3.22
C ARG A 203 -11.02 10.39 3.93
N PHE A 204 -10.29 10.95 4.91
CA PHE A 204 -10.71 12.18 5.58
C PHE A 204 -10.79 13.36 4.60
N SER A 205 -9.76 13.56 3.77
CA SER A 205 -9.74 14.63 2.77
C SER A 205 -10.89 14.49 1.76
N TRP A 206 -11.12 13.27 1.27
CA TRP A 206 -12.23 12.97 0.39
C TRP A 206 -13.56 13.34 1.07
N LEU A 207 -13.82 12.84 2.28
CA LEU A 207 -15.08 13.06 3.00
C LEU A 207 -15.34 14.54 3.30
N GLU A 208 -14.33 15.28 3.75
CA GLU A 208 -14.46 16.70 4.07
C GLU A 208 -14.73 17.55 2.82
N ALA A 209 -14.10 17.23 1.69
CA ALA A 209 -14.40 17.88 0.42
C ALA A 209 -15.86 17.68 0.01
N ILE A 210 -16.35 16.44 0.09
CA ILE A 210 -17.75 16.08 -0.19
C ILE A 210 -18.71 16.86 0.72
N ARG A 211 -18.47 16.88 2.03
CA ARG A 211 -19.28 17.61 3.03
C ARG A 211 -19.33 19.10 2.74
N LYS A 212 -18.19 19.70 2.43
CA LYS A 212 -18.08 21.12 2.08
C LYS A 212 -18.91 21.44 0.85
N LYS A 213 -18.85 20.59 -0.19
CA LYS A 213 -19.60 20.79 -1.44
C LYS A 213 -21.10 20.67 -1.22
N LEU A 214 -21.55 19.66 -0.49
CA LEU A 214 -22.97 19.48 -0.16
C LEU A 214 -23.52 20.62 0.71
N SER A 215 -22.69 21.24 1.54
CA SER A 215 -23.06 22.37 2.39
C SER A 215 -23.11 23.72 1.66
N SER A 216 -22.69 23.78 0.39
CA SER A 216 -22.63 25.03 -0.38
C SER A 216 -24.00 25.59 -0.81
N GLY A 217 -25.05 24.76 -0.76
CA GLY A 217 -26.39 25.12 -1.26
C GLY A 217 -26.52 25.10 -2.79
N GLU A 218 -25.48 24.66 -3.51
CA GLU A 218 -25.56 24.40 -4.94
C GLU A 218 -26.49 23.21 -5.23
N ASP A 219 -27.23 23.29 -6.35
CA ASP A 219 -28.04 22.19 -6.85
C ASP A 219 -27.16 21.14 -7.55
N LEU A 220 -26.71 20.16 -6.76
CA LEU A 220 -25.76 19.14 -7.18
C LEU A 220 -26.48 17.86 -7.60
N VAL A 221 -26.76 17.75 -8.90
CA VAL A 221 -27.44 16.57 -9.48
C VAL A 221 -26.46 15.54 -10.03
N LYS A 222 -25.26 15.99 -10.45
CA LYS A 222 -24.29 15.17 -11.17
C LYS A 222 -23.23 14.62 -10.22
N PRO A 223 -23.09 13.28 -10.09
CA PRO A 223 -22.09 12.70 -9.20
C PRO A 223 -20.65 13.15 -9.50
N TYR A 224 -20.30 13.32 -10.78
CA TYR A 224 -18.94 13.71 -11.16
C TYR A 224 -18.53 15.11 -10.71
N ASP A 225 -19.47 16.04 -10.53
CA ASP A 225 -19.16 17.39 -10.03
C ASP A 225 -18.75 17.34 -8.55
N LEU A 226 -19.31 16.37 -7.82
CA LEU A 226 -18.97 16.10 -6.42
C LEU A 226 -17.63 15.36 -6.30
N LEU A 227 -17.41 14.36 -7.16
CA LEU A 227 -16.18 13.56 -7.18
C LEU A 227 -14.95 14.34 -7.66
N ALA A 228 -15.11 15.29 -8.58
CA ALA A 228 -13.99 16.13 -9.04
C ALA A 228 -13.37 16.95 -7.90
N LEU A 229 -14.19 17.48 -6.99
CA LEU A 229 -13.68 18.23 -5.83
C LEU A 229 -12.93 17.33 -4.84
N SER A 230 -13.46 16.14 -4.59
CA SER A 230 -12.79 15.21 -3.68
C SER A 230 -11.46 14.72 -4.26
N GLU A 231 -11.38 14.50 -5.58
CA GLU A 231 -10.14 14.20 -6.28
C GLU A 231 -9.09 15.32 -6.10
N GLU A 232 -9.44 16.59 -6.30
CA GLU A 232 -8.51 17.71 -6.10
C GLU A 232 -8.01 17.81 -4.65
N SER A 233 -8.92 17.61 -3.69
CA SER A 233 -8.59 17.62 -2.26
C SER A 233 -7.68 16.46 -1.87
N VAL A 234 -7.96 15.26 -2.36
CA VAL A 234 -7.13 14.07 -2.14
C VAL A 234 -5.76 14.25 -2.80
N LYS A 235 -5.71 14.76 -4.03
CA LYS A 235 -4.46 15.07 -4.74
C LYS A 235 -3.57 16.03 -3.94
N SER A 236 -4.15 17.04 -3.30
CA SER A 236 -3.41 17.98 -2.45
C SER A 236 -2.75 17.30 -1.25
N VAL A 237 -3.45 16.38 -0.59
CA VAL A 237 -2.88 15.57 0.52
C VAL A 237 -1.78 14.64 0.01
N LEU A 238 -1.98 13.99 -1.13
CA LEU A 238 -1.00 13.12 -1.76
C LEU A 238 0.31 13.85 -2.06
N ILE A 239 0.25 15.03 -2.67
CA ILE A 239 1.43 15.86 -2.94
C ILE A 239 2.20 16.19 -1.66
N ASN A 240 1.51 16.49 -0.56
CA ASN A 240 2.17 16.74 0.73
C ASN A 240 2.86 15.47 1.26
N LYS A 241 2.21 14.30 1.20
CA LYS A 241 2.81 13.02 1.61
C LYS A 241 4.02 12.65 0.77
N LEU A 242 3.95 12.84 -0.54
CA LEU A 242 5.07 12.60 -1.44
C LEU A 242 6.27 13.51 -1.11
N LYS A 243 6.04 14.80 -0.80
CA LYS A 243 7.09 15.72 -0.36
C LYS A 243 7.73 15.32 0.97
N ILE A 244 6.94 14.80 1.92
CA ILE A 244 7.46 14.26 3.19
C ILE A 244 8.43 13.11 2.93
N LEU A 245 8.14 12.27 1.94
CA LEU A 245 8.99 11.18 1.49
C LEU A 245 10.18 11.63 0.62
N GLY A 246 10.27 12.90 0.25
CA GLY A 246 11.39 13.46 -0.53
C GLY A 246 11.23 13.37 -2.05
N PHE A 247 10.00 13.24 -2.56
CA PHE A 247 9.68 13.39 -3.99
C PHE A 247 9.40 14.85 -4.37
#